data_AF-A0A2C1KD50-F1
#
_entry.id   AF-A0A2C1KD50-F1
#
_cell.length_a   1.000
_cell.length_b   1.000
_cell.length_c   1.000
_cell.angle_alpha   90.00
_cell.angle_beta   90.00
_cell.angle_gamma   90.00
#
_symmetry.space_group_name_H-M   'P 1'
#
loop_
_entity.id
_entity.type
_entity.pdbx_description
1 polymer ?
#
loop_
_entity_poly.entity_id
_entity_poly.type
_entity_poly.pdbx_seq_one_letter_code
_entity_poly.pdbx_strand_id
1 'polypeptide(L)'
;MKKEIEELYDEVYEKLAQFHQTSLTYTQKMSDIPLNQREEESEKLERIEFALQAAKDILENIMAPGTKMTIMHQKGTIQIDLDE
;
A
#
# COMPACT_ATOMS: atom_id res chain seq x y z
N MET A 1 -7.72 26.73 -0.82
CA MET A 1 -8.27 25.54 -0.12
C MET A 1 -8.64 24.41 -1.07
N LYS A 2 -9.65 24.52 -1.96
CA LYS A 2 -10.01 23.42 -2.87
C LYS A 2 -8.83 22.93 -3.73
N LYS A 3 -8.12 23.86 -4.39
CA LYS A 3 -6.93 23.56 -5.21
C LYS A 3 -5.77 22.97 -4.41
N GLU A 4 -5.56 23.43 -3.18
CA GLU A 4 -4.50 22.92 -2.29
C GLU A 4 -4.81 21.50 -1.80
N ILE A 5 -6.09 21.17 -1.59
CA ILE A 5 -6.53 19.82 -1.22
C ILE A 5 -6.41 18.87 -2.42
N GLU A 6 -6.75 19.32 -3.62
CA GLU A 6 -6.56 18.55 -4.86
C GLU A 6 -5.06 18.28 -5.10
N GLU A 7 -4.21 19.29 -4.98
CA GLU A 7 -2.76 19.16 -5.11
C GLU A 7 -2.17 18.18 -4.07
N LEU A 8 -2.63 18.23 -2.81
CA LEU A 8 -2.20 17.29 -1.78
C LEU A 8 -2.68 15.86 -2.07
N TYR A 9 -3.92 15.70 -2.55
CA TYR A 9 -4.45 14.39 -2.92
C TYR A 9 -3.62 13.75 -4.03
N ASP A 10 -3.32 14.52 -5.09
CA ASP A 10 -2.48 14.07 -6.20
C ASP A 10 -1.06 13.73 -5.70
N GLU A 11 -0.47 14.55 -4.83
CA GLU A 11 0.86 14.27 -4.25
C GLU A 11 0.87 12.95 -3.46
N VAL A 12 -0.15 12.70 -2.64
CA VAL A 12 -0.28 11.43 -1.90
C VAL A 12 -0.37 10.25 -2.86
N TYR A 13 -1.18 10.37 -3.92
CA TYR A 13 -1.33 9.33 -4.93
C TYR A 13 0.01 9.02 -5.62
N GLU A 14 0.72 10.06 -6.09
CA GLU A 14 2.02 9.92 -6.72
C GLU A 14 3.07 9.30 -5.78
N LYS A 15 3.07 9.69 -4.50
CA LYS A 15 3.98 9.12 -3.50
C LYS A 15 3.74 7.64 -3.25
N LEU A 16 2.48 7.21 -3.17
CA LEU A 16 2.15 5.78 -3.04
C LEU A 16 2.66 4.99 -4.25
N ALA A 17 2.48 5.52 -5.46
CA ALA A 17 2.99 4.89 -6.68
C ALA A 17 4.53 4.82 -6.70
N GLN A 18 5.22 5.89 -6.27
CA GLN A 18 6.68 5.91 -6.15
C GLN A 18 7.21 4.87 -5.16
N PHE A 19 6.58 4.75 -3.99
CA PHE A 19 6.97 3.76 -2.99
C PHE A 19 6.71 2.33 -3.45
N HIS A 20 5.60 2.07 -4.15
CA HIS A 20 5.31 0.76 -4.72
C HIS A 20 6.37 0.36 -5.75
N GLN A 21 6.72 1.26 -6.68
CA GLN A 21 7.78 1.00 -7.64
C GLN A 21 9.15 0.76 -6.97
N THR A 22 9.43 1.47 -5.88
CA THR A 22 10.66 1.30 -5.09
C THR A 22 10.70 -0.07 -4.43
N SER A 23 9.58 -0.51 -3.85
CA SER A 23 9.45 -1.82 -3.21
C SER A 23 9.59 -2.98 -4.21
N LEU A 24 9.00 -2.85 -5.42
CA LEU A 24 9.24 -3.79 -6.52
C LEU A 24 10.73 -3.85 -6.92
N THR A 25 11.38 -2.69 -6.96
CA THR A 25 12.82 -2.61 -7.28
C THR A 25 13.68 -3.32 -6.22
N TYR A 26 13.34 -3.17 -4.93
CA TYR A 26 14.03 -3.89 -3.86
C TYR A 26 13.75 -5.40 -3.88
N THR A 27 12.54 -5.79 -4.22
CA THR A 27 12.18 -7.22 -4.41
C THR A 27 13.02 -7.86 -5.51
N GLN A 28 13.31 -7.14 -6.60
CA GLN A 28 14.20 -7.64 -7.66
C GLN A 28 15.66 -7.78 -7.20
N LYS A 29 16.11 -6.92 -6.27
CA LYS A 29 17.48 -6.93 -5.72
C LYS A 29 17.65 -7.91 -4.56
N MET A 30 16.60 -8.61 -4.15
CA MET A 30 16.66 -9.56 -3.03
C MET A 30 17.60 -10.74 -3.28
N SER A 31 17.86 -11.06 -4.55
CA SER A 31 18.90 -12.02 -4.95
C SER A 31 20.29 -11.65 -4.46
N ASP A 32 20.55 -10.37 -4.24
CA ASP A 32 21.87 -9.83 -3.90
C ASP A 32 22.14 -9.88 -2.39
N ILE A 33 21.09 -10.11 -1.58
CA ILE A 33 21.19 -10.24 -0.12
C ILE A 33 21.62 -11.67 0.25
N PRO A 34 22.58 -11.83 1.19
CA PRO A 34 22.95 -13.14 1.75
C PRO A 34 21.73 -13.94 2.24
N LEU A 35 21.72 -15.24 1.98
CA LEU A 35 20.59 -16.14 2.31
C LEU A 35 20.14 -16.06 3.78
N ASN A 36 21.08 -15.87 4.71
CA ASN A 36 20.81 -15.77 6.15
C ASN A 36 20.14 -14.45 6.58
N GLN A 37 20.06 -13.44 5.71
CA GLN A 37 19.41 -12.16 5.95
C GLN A 37 18.20 -11.94 5.02
N ARG A 38 18.09 -12.75 3.97
CA ARG A 38 17.06 -12.61 2.93
C ARG A 38 15.64 -12.83 3.45
N GLU A 39 15.45 -13.73 4.40
CA GLU A 39 14.12 -14.05 4.93
C GLU A 39 13.50 -12.86 5.67
N GLU A 40 14.23 -12.27 6.62
CA GLU A 40 13.77 -11.11 7.39
C GLU A 40 13.46 -9.91 6.48
N GLU A 41 14.36 -9.62 5.53
CA GLU A 41 14.19 -8.52 4.60
C GLU A 41 13.04 -8.78 3.61
N SER A 42 12.83 -10.03 3.19
CA SER A 42 11.69 -10.41 2.34
C SER A 42 10.36 -10.20 3.07
N GLU A 43 10.27 -10.54 4.35
CA GLU A 43 9.05 -10.27 5.15
C GLU A 43 8.79 -8.77 5.31
N LYS A 44 9.83 -7.94 5.44
CA LYS A 44 9.68 -6.49 5.48
C LYS A 44 9.12 -5.96 4.17
N LEU A 45 9.64 -6.40 3.03
CA LEU A 45 9.12 -6.02 1.71
C LEU A 45 7.68 -6.50 1.49
N GLU A 46 7.35 -7.73 1.88
CA GLU A 46 5.98 -8.26 1.77
C GLU A 46 4.98 -7.40 2.56
N ARG A 47 5.34 -6.98 3.78
CA ARG A 47 4.51 -6.08 4.59
C ARG A 47 4.37 -4.70 3.97
N ILE A 48 5.42 -4.17 3.35
CA ILE A 48 5.38 -2.87 2.65
C ILE A 48 4.45 -2.95 1.44
N GLU A 49 4.58 -4.00 0.62
CA GLU A 49 3.71 -4.21 -0.55
C GLU A 49 2.23 -4.29 -0.15
N PHE A 50 1.94 -5.09 0.88
CA PHE A 50 0.58 -5.19 1.40
C PHE A 50 0.02 -3.84 1.86
N ALA A 51 0.81 -3.07 2.62
CA ALA A 51 0.39 -1.77 3.11
C ALA A 51 0.16 -0.76 1.98
N LEU A 52 1.01 -0.76 0.93
CA LEU A 52 0.88 0.15 -0.20
C LEU A 52 -0.35 -0.18 -1.07
N GLN A 53 -0.60 -1.47 -1.31
CA GLN A 53 -1.81 -1.92 -2.01
C GLN A 53 -3.08 -1.52 -1.24
N ALA A 54 -3.12 -1.80 0.07
CA ALA A 54 -4.22 -1.40 0.93
C ALA A 54 -4.43 0.12 0.92
N ALA A 55 -3.36 0.91 1.06
CA ALA A 55 -3.45 2.37 1.05
C ALA A 55 -3.97 2.90 -0.29
N LYS A 56 -3.54 2.32 -1.41
CA LYS A 56 -4.04 2.68 -2.74
C LYS A 56 -5.52 2.33 -2.88
N ASP A 57 -5.93 1.12 -2.49
CA ASP A 57 -7.31 0.69 -2.56
C ASP A 57 -8.22 1.59 -1.73
N ILE A 58 -7.78 1.96 -0.52
CA ILE A 58 -8.47 2.94 0.34
C ILE A 58 -8.56 4.30 -0.37
N LEU A 59 -7.46 4.82 -0.93
CA LEU A 59 -7.48 6.13 -1.58
C LEU A 59 -8.37 6.19 -2.83
N GLU A 60 -8.48 5.07 -3.57
CA GLU A 60 -9.29 4.95 -4.78
C GLU A 60 -10.76 4.63 -4.50
N ASN A 61 -11.06 3.84 -3.46
CA ASN A 61 -12.40 3.27 -3.24
C ASN A 61 -13.07 3.73 -1.93
N ILE A 62 -12.32 4.25 -0.95
CA ILE A 62 -12.87 4.79 0.30
C ILE A 62 -12.98 6.32 0.18
N MET A 63 -14.01 6.78 -0.54
CA MET A 63 -14.33 8.21 -0.64
C MET A 63 -15.85 8.48 -0.67
N ALA A 64 -16.68 7.52 -0.26
CA ALA A 64 -18.12 7.72 -0.14
C ALA A 64 -18.67 7.10 1.16
N PRO A 65 -19.51 7.82 1.94
CA PRO A 65 -20.28 7.24 3.04
C PRO A 65 -21.05 6.00 2.59
N GLY A 66 -21.15 4.98 3.46
CA GLY A 66 -21.84 3.73 3.14
C GLY A 66 -21.02 2.72 2.33
N THR A 67 -19.72 2.94 2.16
CA THR A 67 -18.81 2.01 1.47
C THR A 67 -18.30 0.94 2.43
N LYS A 68 -18.31 -0.32 1.99
CA LYS A 68 -17.67 -1.45 2.68
C LYS A 68 -16.49 -1.93 1.86
N MET A 69 -15.33 -2.05 2.49
CA MET A 69 -14.12 -2.61 1.86
C MET A 69 -13.65 -3.85 2.62
N THR A 70 -13.34 -4.89 1.87
CA THR A 70 -12.72 -6.11 2.40
C THR A 70 -11.40 -6.34 1.67
N ILE A 71 -10.29 -6.15 2.38
CA ILE A 71 -8.95 -6.46 1.88
C ILE A 71 -8.65 -7.92 2.24
N MET A 72 -8.57 -8.77 1.22
CA MET A 72 -8.24 -10.19 1.37
C MET A 72 -6.75 -10.41 1.14
N HIS A 73 -6.02 -10.80 2.19
CA HIS A 73 -4.63 -11.21 2.11
C HIS A 73 -4.50 -12.71 2.35
N GLN A 74 -3.44 -13.34 1.83
CA GLN A 74 -3.17 -14.76 2.08
C GLN A 74 -3.05 -15.10 3.57
N LYS A 75 -2.67 -14.11 4.40
CA LYS A 75 -2.48 -14.26 5.85
C LYS A 75 -3.68 -13.80 6.69
N GLY A 76 -4.76 -13.29 6.09
CA GLY A 76 -5.95 -12.84 6.82
C GLY A 76 -6.79 -11.80 6.07
N THR A 77 -7.87 -11.36 6.72
CA THR A 77 -8.83 -10.41 6.14
C THR A 77 -8.90 -9.14 7.00
N ILE A 78 -8.83 -7.99 6.36
CA ILE A 78 -9.13 -6.69 6.99
C ILE A 78 -10.44 -6.18 6.41
N GLN A 79 -11.40 -5.86 7.26
CA GLN A 79 -12.67 -5.26 6.86
C GLN A 79 -12.77 -3.84 7.41
N ILE A 80 -13.13 -2.90 6.54
CA ILE A 80 -13.36 -1.50 6.87
C ILE A 80 -14.82 -1.19 6.51
N ASP A 81 -15.60 -0.84 7.53
CA ASP A 81 -16.97 -0.37 7.40
C ASP A 81 -16.98 1.14 7.74
N LEU A 82 -17.38 1.97 6.78
CA LEU A 82 -17.63 3.39 7.00
C LEU A 82 -19.12 3.65 7.08
N ASP A 83 -19.62 3.69 8.31
CA ASP A 83 -20.99 4.10 8.61
C ASP A 83 -21.17 5.63 8.42
N GLU A 84 -22.40 6.05 8.16
CA GLU A 84 -22.79 7.46 7.87
C GLU A 84 -22.48 8.46 8.98
#